data_AF-A0A191XY03-F1
#
_entry.id   AF-A0A191XY03-F1
#
_cell.length_a   1.000
_cell.length_b   1.000
_cell.length_c   1.000
_cell.angle_alpha   90.00
_cell.angle_beta   90.00
_cell.angle_gamma   90.00
#
_symmetry.space_group_name_H-M   'P 1'
#
loop_
_entity.id
_entity.type
_entity.pdbx_description
1 polymer ?
#
loop_
_entity_poly.entity_id
_entity_poly.type
_entity_poly.pdbx_seq_one_letter_code
_entity_poly.pdbx_strand_id
1 'polypeptide(L)'
;MGDDHFVSNSHSNSSNISCIAVPHNRLPPNISALARLSDNLESIVDSTDFDYFPDAKIVVNAGREVPVHRCVLSARSEFFKNVFSAKDRGSSAAASSSSVAAPRFELKELAKEYDVGLDALLAVLGYLYSGKLRSLPEGVCVCVDDACAHVACRPVVDFMVEVLYASATFQISELVSLYQRHLLDILEKVAIDDILVVLYVANMCGKACERLAGRCVEMIVKSDADVVTLDKALPQHSVKQIIDSRLALGLDRPQQFNSSASTSHFPDKHTKRIHRALDSDDVELVRMLLKEGNTNLDDAFVLHYAVAYCDAKTTTELLDLGIADVNRRNPRGYTVLHVAAMRKEPKIIVSLLTKGARPSDLTLDGRKAVQITKRLTRAADFFKSNDEGRSSSNDRLCIEILEQAERRDPLLGEASLSLAMAGDDLRMKLLYLENRVGLARYLFPMEAKVVMDITQIDGDATEFPKDLASSQRMTVDLNEAPFKIKEEHLSRLQALSRAVEIGKRFFPRCSELLNNIMDGVDISQIQYTGNDTPELRLTKKRRYMELQEVLSQAFDKDKEEFDRSGISSSSSSTSTGVVRSNGGTITIKK
;
A
#
# COMPACT_ATOMS: atom_id res chain seq x y z
N MET A 1 46.11 -10.85 47.26
CA MET A 1 45.29 -9.74 47.79
C MET A 1 45.22 -8.68 46.72
N GLY A 2 44.02 -8.39 46.23
CA GLY A 2 43.74 -7.33 45.26
C GLY A 2 43.14 -7.87 43.95
N ASP A 3 41.85 -8.20 43.99
CA ASP A 3 40.97 -8.30 42.84
C ASP A 3 40.85 -6.93 42.14
N ASP A 4 40.68 -6.89 40.81
CA ASP A 4 39.55 -6.19 40.17
C ASP A 4 39.56 -6.27 38.63
N HIS A 5 38.48 -6.88 38.13
CA HIS A 5 37.68 -6.59 36.94
C HIS A 5 38.31 -6.44 35.53
N PHE A 6 38.09 -7.52 34.76
CA PHE A 6 37.96 -7.55 33.30
C PHE A 6 36.83 -6.64 32.79
N VAL A 7 37.11 -5.80 31.79
CA VAL A 7 36.10 -5.33 30.81
C VAL A 7 36.73 -5.31 29.41
N SER A 8 36.07 -6.02 28.50
CA SER A 8 36.37 -6.22 27.08
C SER A 8 36.09 -4.98 26.22
N ASN A 9 37.08 -4.56 25.43
CA ASN A 9 36.93 -3.53 24.40
C ASN A 9 36.39 -4.14 23.11
N SER A 10 35.14 -3.83 22.75
CA SER A 10 34.57 -4.06 21.43
C SER A 10 34.53 -2.74 20.65
N HIS A 11 35.36 -2.65 19.62
CA HIS A 11 35.38 -1.52 18.67
C HIS A 11 34.17 -1.55 17.74
N SER A 12 33.29 -0.56 17.85
CA SER A 12 32.31 -0.19 16.84
C SER A 12 32.58 1.25 16.39
N ASN A 13 33.25 1.39 15.24
CA ASN A 13 33.42 2.66 14.55
C ASN A 13 32.08 3.07 13.93
N SER A 14 31.29 3.88 14.64
CA SER A 14 30.27 4.73 14.05
C SER A 14 30.86 6.13 13.84
N SER A 15 31.13 6.48 12.59
CA SER A 15 31.55 7.82 12.19
C SER A 15 30.37 8.79 12.26
N ASN A 16 29.98 9.16 13.49
CA ASN A 16 29.21 10.37 13.76
C ASN A 16 30.17 11.56 13.64
N ILE A 17 30.11 12.28 12.53
CA ILE A 17 30.66 13.64 12.50
C ILE A 17 29.63 14.53 13.21
N SER A 18 29.66 14.48 14.54
CA SER A 18 29.15 15.58 15.33
C SER A 18 30.08 16.76 15.07
N CYS A 19 29.54 17.85 14.54
CA CYS A 19 30.19 19.14 14.63
C CYS A 19 30.46 19.36 16.12
N ILE A 20 31.72 19.28 16.54
CA ILE A 20 32.13 19.65 17.88
C ILE A 20 31.66 21.09 18.05
N ALA A 21 30.60 21.28 18.85
CA ALA A 21 30.19 22.58 19.32
C ALA A 21 31.36 23.09 20.18
N VAL A 22 32.25 23.86 19.56
CA VAL A 22 33.28 24.58 20.28
C VAL A 22 32.52 25.55 21.20
N PRO A 23 32.69 25.46 22.53
CA PRO A 23 32.01 26.38 23.43
C PRO A 23 32.34 27.81 23.00
N HIS A 24 31.32 28.67 22.92
CA HIS A 24 31.36 30.05 22.39
C HIS A 24 32.47 30.97 22.96
N ASN A 25 33.29 30.49 23.90
CA ASN A 25 34.33 31.25 24.59
C ASN A 25 35.73 31.20 23.96
N ARG A 26 35.91 30.67 22.73
CA ARG A 26 37.25 30.66 22.08
C ARG A 26 37.27 31.01 20.59
N LEU A 27 36.26 31.70 20.06
CA LEU A 27 36.29 32.24 18.70
C LEU A 27 36.78 33.69 18.72
N PRO A 28 37.63 34.13 17.77
CA PRO A 28 37.96 35.53 17.57
C PRO A 28 36.70 36.42 17.56
N PRO A 29 36.74 37.65 18.11
CA PRO A 29 35.55 38.47 18.31
C PRO A 29 34.77 38.75 17.02
N ASN A 30 35.46 38.86 15.87
CA ASN A 30 34.82 39.02 14.56
C ASN A 30 34.02 37.77 14.13
N ILE A 31 34.52 36.57 14.43
CA ILE A 31 33.83 35.31 14.11
C ILE A 31 32.63 35.13 15.04
N SER A 32 32.77 35.50 16.32
CA SER A 32 31.65 35.49 17.27
C SER A 32 30.54 36.46 16.85
N ALA A 33 30.89 37.68 16.41
CA ALA A 33 29.90 38.65 15.93
C ALA A 33 29.14 38.16 14.68
N LEU A 34 29.85 37.56 13.71
CA LEU A 34 29.23 36.98 12.51
C LEU A 34 28.38 35.75 12.83
N ALA A 35 28.83 34.89 13.76
CA ALA A 35 28.04 33.75 14.23
C ALA A 35 26.74 34.23 14.90
N ARG A 36 26.79 35.27 15.74
CA ARG A 36 25.60 35.87 16.34
C ARG A 36 24.65 36.49 15.30
N LEU A 37 25.19 37.14 14.26
CA LEU A 37 24.36 37.66 13.17
C LEU A 37 23.67 36.52 12.41
N SER A 38 24.41 35.44 12.11
CA SER A 38 23.89 34.22 11.50
C SER A 38 22.74 33.61 12.32
N ASP A 39 22.92 33.47 13.65
CA ASP A 39 21.89 32.98 14.57
C ASP A 39 20.63 33.86 14.57
N ASN A 40 20.83 35.19 14.59
CA ASN A 40 19.72 36.14 14.55
C ASN A 40 18.96 36.06 13.21
N LEU A 41 19.65 35.97 12.07
CA LEU A 41 19.02 35.85 10.76
C LEU A 41 18.29 34.51 10.61
N GLU A 42 18.82 33.44 11.20
CA GLU A 42 18.16 32.15 11.24
C GLU A 42 16.82 32.21 11.99
N SER A 43 16.79 32.88 13.15
CA SER A 43 15.57 33.04 13.96
C SER A 43 14.43 33.74 13.23
N ILE A 44 14.74 34.55 12.21
CA ILE A 44 13.74 35.24 11.38
C ILE A 44 12.97 34.25 10.49
N VAL A 45 13.59 33.15 10.07
CA VAL A 45 12.96 32.13 9.21
C VAL A 45 12.06 31.19 10.02
N ASP A 46 12.42 30.94 11.28
CA ASP A 46 11.74 29.95 12.12
C ASP A 46 10.69 30.56 13.07
N SER A 47 10.75 31.88 13.35
CA SER A 47 9.82 32.55 14.28
C SER A 47 8.75 33.38 13.56
N THR A 48 7.51 33.24 14.02
CA THR A 48 6.36 34.07 13.63
C THR A 48 6.42 35.50 14.18
N ASP A 49 7.32 35.77 15.14
CA ASP A 49 7.47 37.11 15.74
C ASP A 49 7.91 38.17 14.72
N PHE A 50 8.46 37.73 13.58
CA PHE A 50 8.98 38.59 12.51
C PHE A 50 8.06 38.68 11.30
N ASP A 51 6.82 38.18 11.34
CA ASP A 51 5.90 38.10 10.19
C ASP A 51 5.59 39.45 9.51
N TYR A 52 5.93 40.58 10.15
CA TYR A 52 5.71 41.94 9.65
C TYR A 52 6.84 42.52 8.79
N PHE A 53 8.07 42.00 8.88
CA PHE A 53 9.24 42.51 8.16
C PHE A 53 9.50 41.95 6.75
N PRO A 54 9.08 40.72 6.40
CA PRO A 54 9.25 40.15 5.08
C PRO A 54 8.65 41.03 3.97
N ASP A 55 9.44 41.29 2.94
CA ASP A 55 9.07 42.15 1.80
C ASP A 55 8.68 41.33 0.55
N ALA A 56 8.63 39.99 0.66
CA ALA A 56 8.14 39.09 -0.37
C ALA A 56 7.65 37.77 0.23
N LYS A 57 6.93 36.98 -0.58
CA LYS A 57 6.45 35.65 -0.21
C LYS A 57 6.71 34.63 -1.31
N ILE A 58 7.15 33.44 -0.95
CA ILE A 58 7.23 32.28 -1.84
C ILE A 58 6.03 31.38 -1.55
N VAL A 59 5.18 31.16 -2.54
CA VAL A 59 4.00 30.30 -2.42
C VAL A 59 4.41 28.87 -2.80
N VAL A 60 4.19 27.94 -1.89
CA VAL A 60 4.46 26.51 -2.05
C VAL A 60 3.16 25.79 -2.38
N ASN A 61 3.27 24.60 -2.97
CA ASN A 61 2.13 23.71 -3.25
C ASN A 61 1.18 23.59 -2.03
N ALA A 62 -0.12 23.60 -2.30
CA ALA A 62 -1.22 23.71 -1.32
C ALA A 62 -1.45 25.10 -0.69
N GLY A 63 -0.90 26.17 -1.29
CA GLY A 63 -1.20 27.56 -0.91
C GLY A 63 -0.53 28.03 0.38
N ARG A 64 0.45 27.28 0.89
CA ARG A 64 1.27 27.71 2.03
C ARG A 64 2.24 28.79 1.58
N GLU A 65 2.27 29.91 2.30
CA GLU A 65 3.14 31.04 2.00
C GLU A 65 4.36 31.01 2.93
N VAL A 66 5.56 31.11 2.37
CA VAL A 66 6.81 31.27 3.11
C VAL A 66 7.25 32.73 2.98
N PRO A 67 7.24 33.51 4.08
CA PRO A 67 7.72 34.88 4.07
C PRO A 67 9.24 34.93 3.83
N VAL A 68 9.71 35.85 2.98
CA VAL A 68 11.14 36.01 2.68
C VAL A 68 11.58 37.47 2.55
N HIS A 69 12.88 37.71 2.74
CA HIS A 69 13.54 39.00 2.61
C HIS A 69 14.34 39.05 1.31
N ARG A 70 13.89 39.86 0.35
CA ARG A 70 14.50 39.96 -0.98
C ARG A 70 15.98 40.31 -0.92
N CYS A 71 16.37 41.21 -0.03
CA CYS A 71 17.75 41.67 0.12
C CYS A 71 18.69 40.53 0.57
N VAL A 72 18.25 39.70 1.52
CA VAL A 72 19.03 38.56 2.04
C VAL A 72 19.24 37.53 0.93
N LEU A 73 18.15 37.12 0.27
CA LEU A 73 18.22 36.11 -0.80
C LEU A 73 19.03 36.62 -2.00
N SER A 74 18.84 37.87 -2.43
CA SER A 74 19.60 38.47 -3.54
C SER A 74 21.09 38.58 -3.26
N ALA A 75 21.47 38.81 -2.00
CA ALA A 75 22.87 38.91 -1.61
C ALA A 75 23.59 37.54 -1.65
N ARG A 76 22.84 36.44 -1.60
CA ARG A 76 23.36 35.08 -1.45
C ARG A 76 23.06 34.17 -2.65
N SER A 77 22.28 34.65 -3.61
CA SER A 77 21.90 33.92 -4.82
C SER A 77 21.71 34.89 -5.99
N GLU A 78 22.50 34.70 -7.04
CA GLU A 78 22.37 35.47 -8.29
C GLU A 78 21.03 35.19 -8.97
N PHE A 79 20.48 33.99 -8.81
CA PHE A 79 19.12 33.66 -9.26
C PHE A 79 18.08 34.59 -8.63
N PHE A 80 18.03 34.69 -7.30
CA PHE A 80 17.03 35.52 -6.63
C PHE A 80 17.23 37.01 -6.92
N LYS A 81 18.48 37.46 -7.02
CA LYS A 81 18.80 38.83 -7.46
C LYS A 81 18.21 39.15 -8.84
N ASN A 82 18.35 38.23 -9.79
CA ASN A 82 17.78 38.38 -11.13
C ASN A 82 16.25 38.35 -11.11
N VAL A 83 15.65 37.37 -10.42
CA VAL A 83 14.19 37.22 -10.31
C VAL A 83 13.54 38.46 -9.72
N PHE A 84 14.08 39.00 -8.63
CA PHE A 84 13.50 40.17 -7.96
C PHE A 84 13.73 41.45 -8.76
N SER A 85 14.86 41.59 -9.46
CA SER A 85 15.11 42.76 -10.32
C SER A 85 14.25 42.79 -11.58
N ALA A 86 13.88 41.63 -12.14
CA ALA A 86 13.05 41.54 -13.34
C ALA A 86 11.60 41.98 -13.09
N LYS A 87 11.06 41.67 -11.90
CA LYS A 87 9.69 42.02 -11.52
C LYS A 87 9.50 43.53 -11.31
N ASP A 88 10.48 44.18 -10.68
CA ASP A 88 10.46 45.63 -10.49
C ASP A 88 10.56 46.40 -11.84
N ARG A 89 11.21 45.82 -12.86
CA ARG A 89 11.28 46.38 -14.23
C ARG A 89 10.01 46.17 -15.05
N GLY A 90 9.22 45.13 -14.75
CA GLY A 90 7.94 44.85 -15.42
C GLY A 90 6.78 45.69 -14.85
N SER A 91 6.85 46.10 -13.59
CA SER A 91 5.81 46.90 -12.93
C SER A 91 5.93 48.41 -13.17
N SER A 92 7.01 48.91 -13.80
CA SER A 92 7.19 50.33 -14.09
C SER A 92 6.35 50.86 -15.27
N ALA A 93 5.52 50.02 -15.91
CA ALA A 93 4.59 50.41 -16.98
C ALA A 93 3.11 50.47 -16.54
N ALA A 94 2.78 50.09 -15.31
CA ALA A 94 1.41 50.09 -14.80
C ALA A 94 1.35 50.56 -13.33
N ALA A 95 1.92 51.73 -13.06
CA ALA A 95 1.74 52.41 -11.78
C ALA A 95 0.38 53.14 -11.76
N SER A 96 -0.71 52.39 -11.63
CA SER A 96 -1.99 52.93 -11.19
C SER A 96 -2.95 51.83 -10.73
N SER A 97 -2.65 51.17 -9.61
CA SER A 97 -3.69 50.75 -8.66
C SER A 97 -3.10 50.27 -7.34
N SER A 98 -3.64 50.87 -6.29
CA SER A 98 -3.41 50.66 -4.88
C SER A 98 -3.67 49.22 -4.42
N SER A 99 -2.61 48.42 -4.26
CA SER A 99 -2.58 47.39 -3.22
C SER A 99 -1.18 47.26 -2.64
N VAL A 100 -1.06 47.52 -1.34
CA VAL A 100 0.17 47.41 -0.52
C VAL A 100 0.42 45.93 -0.19
N ALA A 101 0.39 45.06 -1.19
CA ALA A 101 0.55 43.63 -1.00
C ALA A 101 2.00 43.23 -1.36
N ALA A 102 2.67 42.53 -0.45
CA ALA A 102 4.02 42.02 -0.69
C ALA A 102 4.03 41.12 -1.96
N PRO A 103 5.04 41.25 -2.84
CA PRO A 103 5.13 40.45 -4.05
C PRO A 103 5.18 38.96 -3.74
N ARG A 104 4.32 38.19 -4.43
CA ARG A 104 4.23 36.74 -4.35
C ARG A 104 4.97 36.06 -5.51
N PHE A 105 5.69 34.99 -5.22
CA PHE A 105 6.43 34.18 -6.20
C PHE A 105 6.03 32.73 -6.05
N GLU A 106 5.53 32.10 -7.11
CA GLU A 106 5.14 30.70 -7.09
C GLU A 106 6.39 29.81 -7.16
N LEU A 107 6.58 28.91 -6.20
CA LEU A 107 7.73 28.01 -6.20
C LEU A 107 7.78 27.17 -7.48
N LYS A 108 6.62 26.77 -8.00
CA LYS A 108 6.48 26.03 -9.26
C LYS A 108 6.98 26.83 -10.48
N GLU A 109 6.93 28.16 -10.43
CA GLU A 109 7.50 29.01 -11.48
C GLU A 109 9.01 29.20 -11.31
N LEU A 110 9.50 29.22 -10.06
CA LEU A 110 10.92 29.31 -9.75
C LEU A 110 11.65 28.01 -10.06
N ALA A 111 10.99 26.87 -9.86
CA ALA A 111 11.54 25.52 -9.95
C ALA A 111 10.63 24.65 -10.84
N LYS A 112 10.77 24.80 -12.16
CA LYS A 112 9.80 24.29 -13.14
C LYS A 112 9.90 22.80 -13.49
N GLU A 113 11.10 22.24 -13.42
CA GLU A 113 11.40 20.90 -13.95
C GLU A 113 11.18 19.77 -12.94
N TYR A 114 11.15 20.09 -11.65
CA TYR A 114 10.99 19.13 -10.56
C TYR A 114 10.27 19.76 -9.37
N ASP A 115 9.41 18.98 -8.72
CA ASP A 115 8.64 19.45 -7.56
C ASP A 115 9.53 19.54 -6.32
N VAL A 116 9.47 20.68 -5.62
CA VAL A 116 10.22 20.92 -4.39
C VAL A 116 9.24 21.06 -3.22
N GLY A 117 9.42 20.24 -2.20
CA GLY A 117 8.62 20.29 -0.98
C GLY A 117 8.95 21.49 -0.09
N LEU A 118 8.04 21.79 0.84
CA LEU A 118 8.23 22.87 1.82
C LEU A 118 9.50 22.66 2.65
N ASP A 119 9.73 21.43 3.12
CA ASP A 119 10.85 21.11 4.01
C ASP A 119 12.20 21.31 3.31
N ALA A 120 12.29 20.92 2.03
CA ALA A 120 13.48 21.15 1.21
C ALA A 120 13.70 22.65 0.93
N LEU A 121 12.64 23.40 0.62
CA LEU A 121 12.71 24.86 0.47
C LEU A 121 13.22 25.52 1.76
N LEU A 122 12.67 25.15 2.92
CA LEU A 122 13.09 25.69 4.21
C LEU A 122 14.54 25.33 4.55
N ALA A 123 15.02 24.14 4.17
CA ALA A 123 16.43 23.79 4.33
C ALA A 123 17.35 24.69 3.50
N VAL A 124 16.97 24.98 2.25
CA VAL A 124 17.73 25.90 1.37
C VAL A 124 17.67 27.34 1.88
N LEU A 125 16.49 27.82 2.28
CA LEU A 125 16.32 29.15 2.85
C LEU A 125 17.09 29.31 4.16
N GLY A 126 17.01 28.32 5.06
CA GLY A 126 17.79 28.29 6.30
C GLY A 126 19.28 28.49 6.02
N TYR A 127 19.83 27.77 5.03
CA TYR A 127 21.22 27.97 4.60
C TYR A 127 21.49 29.36 4.01
N LEU A 128 20.57 29.94 3.23
CA LEU A 128 20.75 31.29 2.68
C LEU A 128 20.77 32.37 3.76
N TYR A 129 19.99 32.22 4.83
CA TYR A 129 19.93 33.16 5.95
C TYR A 129 21.09 32.99 6.94
N SER A 130 21.38 31.75 7.33
CA SER A 130 22.34 31.46 8.39
C SER A 130 23.75 31.15 7.87
N GLY A 131 23.87 30.63 6.64
CA GLY A 131 25.11 30.04 6.14
C GLY A 131 25.49 28.72 6.84
N LYS A 132 24.61 28.17 7.69
CA LYS A 132 24.83 26.93 8.41
C LYS A 132 24.08 25.79 7.75
N LEU A 133 24.69 24.60 7.80
CA LEU A 133 24.00 23.39 7.39
C LEU A 133 23.07 22.93 8.53
N ARG A 134 21.77 22.86 8.26
CA ARG A 134 20.83 22.20 9.16
C ARG A 134 21.03 20.70 9.11
N SER A 135 20.89 20.04 10.25
CA SER A 135 20.72 18.59 10.29
C SER A 135 19.47 18.21 9.48
N LEU A 136 19.43 16.96 9.01
CA LEU A 136 18.24 16.40 8.37
C LEU A 136 17.03 16.63 9.29
N PRO A 137 15.93 17.25 8.80
CA PRO A 137 14.81 17.58 9.67
C PRO A 137 14.22 16.30 10.29
N GLU A 138 14.08 16.31 11.61
CA GLU A 138 13.52 15.19 12.37
C GLU A 138 12.06 14.94 11.91
N GLY A 139 11.72 13.68 11.64
CA GLY A 139 10.40 13.26 11.15
C GLY A 139 10.19 13.39 9.63
N VAL A 140 10.95 14.22 8.92
CA VAL A 140 10.86 14.34 7.44
C VAL A 140 11.65 13.23 6.76
N CYS A 141 12.84 12.92 7.27
CA CYS A 141 13.75 11.91 6.74
C CYS A 141 13.55 10.53 7.39
N VAL A 142 12.32 10.24 7.83
CA VAL A 142 11.97 9.02 8.56
C VAL A 142 10.81 8.36 7.83
N CYS A 143 10.92 7.06 7.57
CA CYS A 143 9.83 6.27 7.00
C CYS A 143 9.02 5.57 8.10
N VAL A 144 7.85 5.05 7.77
CA VAL A 144 6.94 4.38 8.74
C VAL A 144 7.45 3.00 9.19
N ASP A 145 8.40 2.40 8.46
CA ASP A 145 8.94 1.09 8.80
C ASP A 145 9.89 1.14 10.02
N ASP A 146 9.44 0.61 11.16
CA ASP A 146 10.19 0.55 12.42
C ASP A 146 11.49 -0.26 12.33
N ALA A 147 11.59 -1.19 11.36
CA ALA A 147 12.80 -1.98 11.14
C ALA A 147 13.86 -1.23 10.30
N CYS A 148 13.54 -0.03 9.79
CA CYS A 148 14.43 0.72 8.93
C CYS A 148 15.41 1.60 9.74
N ALA A 149 16.70 1.50 9.44
CA ALA A 149 17.72 2.37 10.06
C ALA A 149 17.69 3.84 9.54
N HIS A 150 16.77 4.17 8.63
CA HIS A 150 16.60 5.49 8.01
C HIS A 150 17.87 6.14 7.43
N VAL A 151 18.84 5.34 6.97
CA VAL A 151 20.08 5.84 6.35
C VAL A 151 19.87 6.24 4.88
N ALA A 152 19.04 5.47 4.16
CA ALA A 152 18.87 5.57 2.71
C ALA A 152 17.44 5.14 2.29
N CYS A 153 16.44 5.37 3.15
CA CYS A 153 15.05 5.12 2.77
C CYS A 153 14.53 6.23 1.85
N ARG A 154 13.41 5.97 1.19
CA ARG A 154 12.83 6.88 0.19
C ARG A 154 12.62 8.31 0.71
N PRO A 155 12.09 8.58 1.92
CA PRO A 155 11.98 9.94 2.44
C PRO A 155 13.31 10.69 2.56
N VAL A 156 14.39 9.98 2.90
CA VAL A 156 15.75 10.57 2.95
C VAL A 156 16.21 10.94 1.55
N VAL A 157 16.07 10.02 0.59
CA VAL A 157 16.47 10.24 -0.79
C VAL A 157 15.68 11.39 -1.41
N ASP A 158 14.35 11.39 -1.27
CA ASP A 158 13.45 12.44 -1.75
C ASP A 158 13.85 13.83 -1.21
N PHE A 159 14.03 13.94 0.11
CA PHE A 159 14.48 15.19 0.71
C PHE A 159 15.83 15.66 0.14
N MET A 160 16.80 14.74 0.03
CA MET A 160 18.14 15.10 -0.46
C MET A 160 18.15 15.50 -1.94
N VAL A 161 17.36 14.84 -2.80
CA VAL A 161 17.28 15.20 -4.21
C VAL A 161 16.50 16.50 -4.42
N GLU A 162 15.45 16.76 -3.63
CA GLU A 162 14.73 18.03 -3.64
C GLU A 162 15.65 19.20 -3.24
N VAL A 163 16.43 19.04 -2.17
CA VAL A 163 17.40 20.07 -1.75
C VAL A 163 18.49 20.25 -2.80
N LEU A 164 19.02 19.17 -3.37
CA LEU A 164 20.03 19.23 -4.44
C LEU A 164 19.50 20.03 -5.64
N TYR A 165 18.29 19.71 -6.10
CA TYR A 165 17.65 20.37 -7.24
C TYR A 165 17.34 21.85 -6.95
N ALA A 166 16.75 22.15 -5.79
CA ALA A 166 16.46 23.53 -5.39
C ALA A 166 17.76 24.36 -5.28
N SER A 167 18.82 23.77 -4.73
CA SER A 167 20.14 24.42 -4.62
C SER A 167 20.74 24.71 -5.99
N ALA A 168 20.64 23.78 -6.94
CA ALA A 168 21.11 23.97 -8.31
C ALA A 168 20.30 25.06 -9.03
N THR A 169 18.98 25.01 -8.90
CA THR A 169 18.05 25.98 -9.51
C THR A 169 18.30 27.39 -8.98
N PHE A 170 18.47 27.54 -7.68
CA PHE A 170 18.74 28.82 -7.02
C PHE A 170 20.22 29.23 -7.05
N GLN A 171 21.06 28.49 -7.78
CA GLN A 171 22.48 28.79 -8.02
C GLN A 171 23.32 28.88 -6.73
N ILE A 172 23.15 27.91 -5.82
CA ILE A 172 23.85 27.81 -4.53
C ILE A 172 24.88 26.68 -4.59
N SER A 173 26.05 26.98 -5.16
CA SER A 173 27.07 25.99 -5.52
C SER A 173 27.60 25.13 -4.36
N GLU A 174 27.68 25.72 -3.17
CA GLU A 174 28.20 25.10 -1.96
C GLU A 174 27.24 24.01 -1.47
N LEU A 175 25.93 24.28 -1.54
CA LEU A 175 24.89 23.36 -1.11
C LEU A 175 24.75 22.20 -2.11
N VAL A 176 24.87 22.48 -3.41
CA VAL A 176 24.95 21.45 -4.46
C VAL A 176 26.11 20.49 -4.20
N SER A 177 27.31 21.03 -4.00
CA SER A 177 28.54 20.23 -3.76
C SER A 177 28.46 19.38 -2.49
N LEU A 178 27.68 19.82 -1.50
CA LEU A 178 27.51 19.10 -0.25
C LEU A 178 26.47 17.98 -0.37
N TYR A 179 25.28 18.26 -0.90
CA TYR A 179 24.24 17.23 -1.07
C TYR A 179 24.63 16.19 -2.12
N GLN A 180 25.41 16.57 -3.14
CA GLN A 180 26.03 15.62 -4.06
C GLN A 180 26.94 14.62 -3.34
N ARG A 181 27.78 15.10 -2.39
CA ARG A 181 28.64 14.22 -1.58
C ARG A 181 27.82 13.30 -0.68
N HIS A 182 26.84 13.86 0.04
CA HIS A 182 26.00 13.05 0.92
C HIS A 182 25.23 11.96 0.15
N LEU A 183 24.72 12.27 -1.04
CA LEU A 183 24.07 11.26 -1.90
C LEU A 183 25.07 10.17 -2.32
N LEU A 184 26.27 10.56 -2.79
CA LEU A 184 27.34 9.60 -3.13
C LEU A 184 27.67 8.65 -1.97
N ASP A 185 27.70 9.15 -0.73
CA ASP A 185 28.04 8.37 0.46
C ASP A 185 26.97 7.32 0.83
N ILE A 186 25.72 7.54 0.43
CA ILE A 186 24.61 6.62 0.74
C ILE A 186 24.18 5.75 -0.44
N LEU A 187 24.59 6.06 -1.68
CA LEU A 187 24.13 5.43 -2.92
C LEU A 187 24.12 3.89 -2.86
N GLU A 188 25.15 3.28 -2.28
CA GLU A 188 25.27 1.81 -2.20
C GLU A 188 24.20 1.14 -1.33
N LYS A 189 23.52 1.91 -0.48
CA LYS A 189 22.42 1.47 0.38
C LYS A 189 21.04 1.82 -0.18
N VAL A 190 20.98 2.60 -1.27
CA VAL A 190 19.75 3.07 -1.91
C VAL A 190 19.22 1.98 -2.84
N ALA A 191 17.90 1.80 -2.88
CA ALA A 191 17.28 0.85 -3.82
C ALA A 191 17.47 1.31 -5.27
N ILE A 192 17.58 0.38 -6.22
CA ILE A 192 17.81 0.72 -7.64
C ILE A 192 16.74 1.67 -8.19
N ASP A 193 15.47 1.46 -7.84
CA ASP A 193 14.37 2.34 -8.27
C ASP A 193 14.53 3.78 -7.76
N ASP A 194 15.13 3.96 -6.57
CA ASP A 194 15.43 5.27 -5.99
C ASP A 194 16.68 5.90 -6.64
N ILE A 195 17.66 5.10 -7.06
CA ILE A 195 18.84 5.58 -7.83
C ILE A 195 18.40 6.17 -9.18
N LEU A 196 17.35 5.63 -9.82
CA LEU A 196 16.79 6.22 -11.05
C LEU A 196 16.33 7.66 -10.82
N VAL A 197 15.69 7.94 -9.67
CA VAL A 197 15.26 9.30 -9.31
C VAL A 197 16.46 10.20 -9.04
N VAL A 198 17.48 9.70 -8.33
CA VAL A 198 18.73 10.45 -8.13
C VAL A 198 19.39 10.80 -9.47
N LEU A 199 19.47 9.85 -10.41
CA LEU A 199 20.01 10.09 -11.74
C LEU A 199 19.19 11.11 -12.54
N TYR A 200 17.86 11.02 -12.48
CA TYR A 200 16.96 11.95 -13.15
C TYR A 200 17.24 13.39 -12.72
N VAL A 201 17.27 13.64 -11.40
CA VAL A 201 17.55 14.96 -10.83
C VAL A 201 18.99 15.41 -11.08
N ALA A 202 19.96 14.49 -10.96
CA ALA A 202 21.37 14.81 -11.24
C ALA A 202 21.59 15.30 -12.67
N ASN A 203 20.87 14.72 -13.65
CA ASN A 203 20.93 15.15 -15.05
C ASN A 203 20.34 16.56 -15.24
N MET A 204 19.26 16.92 -14.52
CA MET A 204 18.69 18.27 -14.54
C MET A 204 19.64 19.31 -13.94
N CYS A 205 20.40 18.94 -12.91
CA CYS A 205 21.38 19.83 -12.27
C CYS A 205 22.64 20.08 -13.14
N GLY A 206 22.76 19.40 -14.28
CA GLY A 206 23.84 19.61 -15.25
C GLY A 206 25.24 19.29 -14.70
N LYS A 207 26.24 20.07 -15.13
CA LYS A 207 27.67 19.79 -14.91
C LYS A 207 28.07 19.68 -13.43
N ALA A 208 27.39 20.40 -12.53
CA ALA A 208 27.70 20.33 -11.10
C ALA A 208 27.50 18.92 -10.54
N CYS A 209 26.56 18.14 -11.11
CA CYS A 209 26.21 16.80 -10.64
C CYS A 209 26.77 15.67 -11.50
N GLU A 210 27.70 15.95 -12.44
CA GLU A 210 28.22 14.95 -13.40
C GLU A 210 28.83 13.71 -12.71
N ARG A 211 29.59 13.91 -11.62
CA ARG A 211 30.15 12.80 -10.84
C ARG A 211 29.07 11.92 -10.20
N LEU A 212 27.97 12.50 -9.75
CA LEU A 212 26.86 11.77 -9.15
C LEU A 212 26.10 11.00 -10.24
N ALA A 213 25.77 11.67 -11.34
CA ALA A 213 25.11 11.05 -12.49
C ALA A 213 25.93 9.85 -13.04
N GLY A 214 27.25 10.02 -13.21
CA GLY A 214 28.14 8.96 -13.66
C GLY A 214 28.15 7.74 -12.74
N ARG A 215 28.18 7.95 -11.41
CA ARG A 215 28.12 6.85 -10.43
C ARG A 215 26.75 6.16 -10.45
N CYS A 216 25.64 6.90 -10.56
CA CYS A 216 24.31 6.31 -10.70
C CYS A 216 24.22 5.44 -11.97
N VAL A 217 24.70 5.94 -13.12
CA VAL A 217 24.73 5.18 -14.37
C VAL A 217 25.52 3.88 -14.21
N GLU A 218 26.71 3.92 -13.58
CA GLU A 218 27.51 2.73 -13.34
C GLU A 218 26.75 1.66 -12.52
N MET A 219 26.02 2.08 -11.48
CA MET A 219 25.22 1.18 -10.66
C MET A 219 24.02 0.62 -11.41
N ILE A 220 23.32 1.44 -12.20
CA ILE A 220 22.16 1.01 -12.99
C ILE A 220 22.57 0.06 -14.12
N VAL A 221 23.71 0.29 -14.75
CA VAL A 221 24.24 -0.62 -15.80
C VAL A 221 24.42 -2.03 -15.24
N LYS A 222 24.86 -2.17 -13.99
CA LYS A 222 25.10 -3.45 -13.31
C LYS A 222 23.87 -4.02 -12.60
N SER A 223 22.73 -3.31 -12.61
CA SER A 223 21.52 -3.71 -11.89
C SER A 223 20.57 -4.57 -12.73
N ASP A 224 19.54 -5.10 -12.07
CA ASP A 224 18.44 -5.88 -12.64
C ASP A 224 17.31 -5.01 -13.24
N ALA A 225 17.48 -3.69 -13.32
CA ALA A 225 16.46 -2.79 -13.88
C ALA A 225 16.22 -3.09 -15.37
N ASP A 226 14.98 -3.45 -15.72
CA ASP A 226 14.61 -3.76 -17.09
C ASP A 226 14.45 -2.49 -17.96
N VAL A 227 14.47 -2.69 -19.28
CA VAL A 227 14.43 -1.58 -20.26
C VAL A 227 13.14 -0.77 -20.15
N VAL A 228 12.01 -1.39 -19.79
CA VAL A 228 10.74 -0.68 -19.67
C VAL A 228 10.78 0.27 -18.48
N THR A 229 11.28 -0.18 -17.33
CA THR A 229 11.46 0.69 -16.17
C THR A 229 12.43 1.84 -16.46
N LEU A 230 13.51 1.58 -17.21
CA LEU A 230 14.43 2.65 -17.64
C LEU A 230 13.74 3.66 -18.56
N ASP A 231 13.01 3.21 -19.58
CA ASP A 231 12.28 4.05 -20.54
C ASP A 231 11.22 4.93 -19.86
N LYS A 232 10.56 4.42 -18.80
CA LYS A 232 9.54 5.16 -18.06
C LYS A 232 10.15 6.13 -17.03
N ALA A 233 11.33 5.85 -16.50
CA ALA A 233 11.94 6.64 -15.43
C ALA A 233 12.93 7.71 -15.91
N LEU A 234 13.55 7.53 -17.08
CA LEU A 234 14.68 8.36 -17.53
C LEU A 234 14.49 8.93 -18.95
N PRO A 235 15.13 10.07 -19.28
CA PRO A 235 15.17 10.59 -20.64
C PRO A 235 15.85 9.60 -21.61
N GLN A 236 15.40 9.59 -22.87
CA GLN A 236 15.85 8.65 -23.91
C GLN A 236 17.37 8.61 -24.10
N HIS A 237 18.06 9.74 -24.00
CA HIS A 237 19.51 9.80 -24.11
C HIS A 237 20.20 8.98 -23.00
N SER A 238 19.75 9.12 -21.76
CA SER A 238 20.30 8.40 -20.61
C SER A 238 20.00 6.90 -20.69
N VAL A 239 18.79 6.54 -21.14
CA VAL A 239 18.42 5.13 -21.37
C VAL A 239 19.31 4.50 -22.44
N LYS A 240 19.50 5.19 -23.56
CA LYS A 240 20.40 4.73 -24.64
C LYS A 240 21.82 4.53 -24.13
N GLN A 241 22.36 5.49 -23.37
CA GLN A 241 23.70 5.38 -22.77
C GLN A 241 23.83 4.14 -21.88
N ILE A 242 22.82 3.85 -21.04
CA ILE A 242 22.80 2.68 -20.16
C ILE A 242 22.77 1.39 -20.98
N ILE A 243 21.90 1.31 -22.00
CA ILE A 243 21.77 0.13 -22.86
C ILE A 243 23.06 -0.12 -23.65
N ASP A 244 23.61 0.90 -24.29
CA ASP A 244 24.87 0.79 -25.04
C ASP A 244 26.02 0.31 -24.13
N SER A 245 26.04 0.76 -22.87
CA SER A 245 27.01 0.31 -21.87
C SER A 245 26.81 -1.15 -21.44
N ARG A 246 25.56 -1.59 -21.25
CA ARG A 246 25.25 -3.01 -20.96
C ARG A 246 25.64 -3.94 -22.10
N LEU A 247 25.38 -3.52 -23.34
CA LEU A 247 25.81 -4.23 -24.55
C LEU A 247 27.33 -4.31 -24.65
N ALA A 248 28.05 -3.22 -24.40
CA ALA A 248 29.51 -3.19 -24.42
C ALA A 248 30.15 -4.12 -23.38
N LEU A 249 29.51 -4.29 -22.22
CA LEU A 249 29.94 -5.21 -21.16
C LEU A 249 29.47 -6.66 -21.37
N GLY A 250 28.70 -6.94 -22.43
CA GLY A 250 28.19 -8.27 -22.73
C GLY A 250 27.12 -8.77 -21.74
N LEU A 251 26.50 -7.87 -20.98
CA LEU A 251 25.47 -8.21 -20.00
C LEU A 251 24.12 -8.62 -20.66
N ASP A 252 23.94 -8.29 -21.95
CA ASP A 252 22.68 -8.47 -22.70
C ASP A 252 22.73 -9.54 -23.80
N ARG A 253 23.69 -10.49 -23.77
CA ARG A 253 23.82 -11.48 -24.86
C ARG A 253 22.72 -12.54 -24.78
N PRO A 254 21.86 -12.72 -25.82
CA PRO A 254 20.94 -13.84 -25.86
C PRO A 254 21.74 -15.13 -26.09
N GLN A 255 21.92 -15.93 -25.04
CA GLN A 255 22.41 -17.29 -25.21
C GLN A 255 21.28 -18.13 -25.83
N GLN A 256 21.35 -18.29 -27.15
CA GLN A 256 20.74 -19.44 -27.81
C GLN A 256 21.40 -20.69 -27.23
N PHE A 257 20.76 -21.38 -26.29
CA PHE A 257 20.76 -22.84 -26.11
C PHE A 257 20.05 -23.22 -24.79
N ASN A 258 18.85 -23.79 -24.96
CA ASN A 258 18.21 -24.81 -24.11
C ASN A 258 18.29 -24.66 -22.58
N SER A 259 17.50 -23.76 -22.00
CA SER A 259 16.83 -23.96 -20.70
C SER A 259 15.78 -22.85 -20.49
N SER A 260 14.63 -23.25 -19.96
CA SER A 260 13.33 -22.55 -20.01
C SER A 260 13.18 -21.30 -19.11
N ALA A 261 14.21 -20.46 -19.02
CA ALA A 261 14.12 -19.14 -18.36
C ALA A 261 15.30 -18.26 -18.80
N SER A 262 15.32 -17.84 -20.07
CA SER A 262 16.30 -16.87 -20.57
C SER A 262 15.64 -15.48 -20.60
N THR A 263 15.80 -14.69 -19.53
CA THR A 263 15.28 -13.32 -19.44
C THR A 263 16.10 -12.40 -20.32
N SER A 264 15.68 -12.18 -21.57
CA SER A 264 16.19 -11.03 -22.33
C SER A 264 15.66 -9.75 -21.68
N HIS A 265 16.54 -8.80 -21.34
CA HIS A 265 16.16 -7.47 -20.83
C HIS A 265 15.26 -6.67 -21.80
N PHE A 266 15.19 -7.11 -23.06
CA PHE A 266 14.32 -6.52 -24.06
C PHE A 266 13.00 -7.28 -24.15
N PRO A 267 11.85 -6.60 -23.99
CA PRO A 267 10.57 -7.21 -24.31
C PRO A 267 10.53 -7.55 -25.80
N ASP A 268 9.97 -8.71 -26.14
CA ASP A 268 9.83 -9.13 -27.53
C ASP A 268 8.92 -8.16 -28.31
N LYS A 269 8.89 -8.31 -29.64
CA LYS A 269 8.09 -7.42 -30.50
C LYS A 269 6.59 -7.49 -30.18
N HIS A 270 6.10 -8.64 -29.70
CA HIS A 270 4.71 -8.86 -29.38
C HIS A 270 4.35 -8.22 -28.04
N THR A 271 5.13 -8.46 -26.97
CA THR A 271 5.03 -7.79 -25.66
C THR A 271 5.07 -6.27 -25.81
N LYS A 272 5.95 -5.73 -26.68
CA LYS A 272 5.97 -4.28 -26.98
C LYS A 272 4.66 -3.77 -27.59
N ARG A 273 3.95 -4.57 -28.40
CA ARG A 273 2.65 -4.20 -28.95
C ARG A 273 1.58 -4.21 -27.86
N ILE A 274 1.61 -5.19 -26.96
CA ILE A 274 0.71 -5.26 -25.80
C ILE A 274 0.92 -4.04 -24.89
N HIS A 275 2.17 -3.69 -24.56
CA HIS A 275 2.48 -2.51 -23.76
C HIS A 275 1.96 -1.21 -24.40
N ARG A 276 2.05 -1.07 -25.73
CA ARG A 276 1.50 0.09 -26.44
C ARG A 276 -0.04 0.15 -26.41
N ALA A 277 -0.70 -1.01 -26.48
CA ALA A 277 -2.16 -1.08 -26.33
C ALA A 277 -2.58 -0.67 -24.92
N LEU A 278 -1.83 -1.12 -23.90
CA LEU A 278 -2.00 -0.71 -22.50
C LEU A 278 -1.72 0.77 -22.26
N ASP A 279 -0.69 1.34 -22.89
CA ASP A 279 -0.41 2.79 -22.84
C ASP A 279 -1.52 3.62 -23.53
N SER A 280 -2.36 2.99 -24.35
CA SER A 280 -3.49 3.61 -25.05
C SER A 280 -4.84 3.28 -24.40
N ASP A 281 -4.85 2.61 -23.24
CA ASP A 281 -6.03 2.14 -22.52
C ASP A 281 -7.00 1.27 -23.36
N ASP A 282 -6.48 0.57 -24.38
CA ASP A 282 -7.28 -0.27 -25.28
C ASP A 282 -7.23 -1.74 -24.85
N VAL A 283 -8.06 -2.09 -23.86
CA VAL A 283 -8.15 -3.45 -23.31
C VAL A 283 -8.67 -4.46 -24.34
N GLU A 284 -9.48 -4.04 -25.31
CA GLU A 284 -9.96 -4.92 -26.38
C GLU A 284 -8.84 -5.23 -27.38
N LEU A 285 -7.98 -4.27 -27.71
CA LEU A 285 -6.77 -4.54 -28.47
C LEU A 285 -5.82 -5.47 -27.71
N VAL A 286 -5.65 -5.31 -26.40
CA VAL A 286 -4.90 -6.26 -25.57
C VAL A 286 -5.51 -7.66 -25.69
N ARG A 287 -6.83 -7.79 -25.59
CA ARG A 287 -7.54 -9.07 -25.75
C ARG A 287 -7.32 -9.69 -27.14
N MET A 288 -7.35 -8.88 -28.20
CA MET A 288 -7.09 -9.37 -29.57
C MET A 288 -5.63 -9.84 -29.72
N LEU A 289 -4.67 -9.05 -29.25
CA LEU A 289 -3.25 -9.41 -29.30
C LEU A 289 -2.95 -10.71 -28.55
N LEU A 290 -3.58 -10.92 -27.39
CA LEU A 290 -3.47 -12.16 -26.62
C LEU A 290 -4.10 -13.38 -27.30
N LYS A 291 -5.10 -13.18 -28.18
CA LYS A 291 -5.70 -14.27 -28.98
C LYS A 291 -4.88 -14.61 -30.22
N GLU A 292 -4.18 -13.64 -30.78
CA GLU A 292 -3.36 -13.80 -32.00
C GLU A 292 -1.94 -14.31 -31.70
N GLY A 293 -1.41 -14.05 -30.50
CA GLY A 293 -0.07 -14.45 -30.07
C GLY A 293 -0.04 -15.72 -29.22
N ASN A 294 1.07 -16.48 -29.29
CA ASN A 294 1.34 -17.63 -28.39
C ASN A 294 1.87 -17.21 -27.00
N THR A 295 1.83 -15.92 -26.65
CA THR A 295 2.33 -15.40 -25.36
C THR A 295 1.15 -15.16 -24.41
N ASN A 296 1.15 -15.83 -23.26
CA ASN A 296 0.14 -15.58 -22.22
C ASN A 296 0.46 -14.28 -21.43
N LEU A 297 -0.51 -13.81 -20.64
CA LEU A 297 -0.38 -12.60 -19.80
C LEU A 297 0.78 -12.69 -18.79
N ASP A 298 1.06 -13.89 -18.28
CA ASP A 298 2.03 -14.12 -17.21
C ASP A 298 3.47 -14.12 -17.73
N ASP A 299 3.73 -14.69 -18.91
CA ASP A 299 5.04 -14.78 -19.55
C ASP A 299 5.51 -13.40 -20.02
N ALA A 300 4.58 -12.53 -20.40
CA ALA A 300 4.85 -11.14 -20.75
C ALA A 300 4.76 -10.19 -19.56
N PHE A 301 4.47 -10.68 -18.34
CA PHE A 301 4.29 -9.88 -17.12
C PHE A 301 3.37 -8.66 -17.32
N VAL A 302 2.32 -8.84 -18.12
CA VAL A 302 1.44 -7.76 -18.57
C VAL A 302 0.73 -7.09 -17.39
N LEU A 303 0.37 -7.88 -16.38
CA LEU A 303 -0.27 -7.36 -15.17
C LEU A 303 0.69 -6.50 -14.33
N HIS A 304 1.97 -6.86 -14.24
CA HIS A 304 2.98 -6.01 -13.59
C HIS A 304 3.13 -4.68 -14.32
N TYR A 305 3.14 -4.69 -15.65
CA TYR A 305 3.18 -3.47 -16.46
C TYR A 305 1.94 -2.59 -16.22
N ALA A 306 0.75 -3.18 -16.30
CA ALA A 306 -0.51 -2.45 -16.11
C ALA A 306 -0.59 -1.81 -14.71
N VAL A 307 -0.26 -2.59 -13.67
CA VAL A 307 -0.23 -2.10 -12.28
C VAL A 307 0.82 -1.00 -12.10
N ALA A 308 1.96 -1.06 -12.79
CA ALA A 308 3.01 -0.03 -12.68
C ALA A 308 2.67 1.27 -13.42
N TYR A 309 2.05 1.19 -14.61
CA TYR A 309 2.04 2.33 -15.54
C TYR A 309 0.66 2.73 -16.11
N CYS A 310 -0.37 1.90 -15.99
CA CYS A 310 -1.69 2.17 -16.58
C CYS A 310 -2.70 2.67 -15.53
N ASP A 311 -3.83 3.20 -15.96
CA ASP A 311 -4.86 3.65 -15.02
C ASP A 311 -5.46 2.49 -14.20
N ALA A 312 -5.99 2.82 -13.02
CA ALA A 312 -6.65 1.85 -12.15
C ALA A 312 -7.83 1.14 -12.86
N LYS A 313 -8.53 1.85 -13.75
CA LYS A 313 -9.65 1.29 -14.54
C LYS A 313 -9.16 0.20 -15.51
N THR A 314 -8.16 0.52 -16.33
CA THR A 314 -7.52 -0.42 -17.27
C THR A 314 -6.98 -1.66 -16.54
N THR A 315 -6.38 -1.43 -15.36
CA THR A 315 -5.89 -2.51 -14.48
C THR A 315 -7.02 -3.40 -13.98
N THR A 316 -8.14 -2.82 -13.53
CA THR A 316 -9.30 -3.60 -13.07
C THR A 316 -9.95 -4.41 -14.19
N GLU A 317 -10.10 -3.84 -15.38
CA GLU A 317 -10.64 -4.55 -16.55
C GLU A 317 -9.75 -5.73 -16.95
N LEU A 318 -8.43 -5.57 -16.88
CA LEU A 318 -7.47 -6.64 -17.13
C LEU A 318 -7.55 -7.75 -16.07
N LEU A 319 -7.71 -7.38 -14.79
CA LEU A 319 -7.91 -8.33 -13.69
C LEU A 319 -9.23 -9.10 -13.79
N ASP A 320 -10.27 -8.47 -14.33
CA ASP A 320 -11.59 -9.10 -14.53
C ASP A 320 -11.61 -10.14 -15.65
N LEU A 321 -10.61 -10.17 -16.52
CA LEU A 321 -10.42 -11.27 -17.46
C LEU A 321 -10.20 -12.61 -16.74
N GLY A 322 -9.59 -12.59 -15.56
CA GLY A 322 -9.36 -13.80 -14.74
C GLY A 322 -8.39 -14.82 -15.35
N ILE A 323 -7.57 -14.41 -16.32
CA ILE A 323 -6.65 -15.30 -17.07
C ILE A 323 -5.23 -15.24 -16.51
N ALA A 324 -4.86 -14.17 -15.78
CA ALA A 324 -3.52 -13.96 -15.24
C ALA A 324 -3.40 -14.45 -13.78
N ASP A 325 -2.23 -15.00 -13.43
CA ASP A 325 -1.90 -15.35 -12.04
C ASP A 325 -1.43 -14.10 -11.28
N VAL A 326 -2.27 -13.63 -10.35
CA VAL A 326 -2.01 -12.46 -9.50
C VAL A 326 -0.84 -12.66 -8.52
N ASN A 327 -0.39 -13.89 -8.29
CA ASN A 327 0.73 -14.18 -7.40
C ASN A 327 2.04 -14.47 -8.17
N ARG A 328 2.02 -14.39 -9.51
CA ARG A 328 3.22 -14.57 -10.33
C ARG A 328 4.26 -13.51 -9.99
N ARG A 329 5.50 -13.95 -9.81
CA ARG A 329 6.66 -13.07 -9.58
C ARG A 329 7.32 -12.70 -10.90
N ASN A 330 7.67 -11.42 -11.04
CA ASN A 330 8.48 -10.94 -12.15
C ASN A 330 9.96 -11.34 -11.98
N PRO A 331 10.86 -11.04 -12.95
CA PRO A 331 12.28 -11.39 -12.85
C PRO A 331 13.03 -10.78 -11.65
N ARG A 332 12.54 -9.65 -11.12
CA ARG A 332 13.04 -9.01 -9.89
C ARG A 332 12.47 -9.64 -8.61
N GLY A 333 11.61 -10.65 -8.75
CA GLY A 333 10.96 -11.37 -7.67
C GLY A 333 9.77 -10.64 -7.02
N TYR A 334 9.24 -9.59 -7.65
CA TYR A 334 8.05 -8.88 -7.19
C TYR A 334 6.77 -9.54 -7.71
N THR A 335 5.80 -9.75 -6.81
CA THR A 335 4.39 -9.98 -7.20
C THR A 335 3.73 -8.65 -7.61
N VAL A 336 2.61 -8.71 -8.31
CA VAL A 336 1.84 -7.49 -8.66
C VAL A 336 1.36 -6.71 -7.44
N LEU A 337 1.13 -7.38 -6.30
CA LEU A 337 0.80 -6.69 -5.05
C LEU A 337 1.98 -5.85 -4.52
N HIS A 338 3.23 -6.33 -4.67
CA HIS A 338 4.42 -5.53 -4.34
C HIS A 338 4.55 -4.30 -5.23
N VAL A 339 4.27 -4.44 -6.54
CA VAL A 339 4.29 -3.30 -7.48
C VAL A 339 3.18 -2.29 -7.15
N ALA A 340 1.97 -2.77 -6.82
CA ALA A 340 0.89 -1.90 -6.36
C ALA A 340 1.23 -1.16 -5.06
N ALA A 341 1.93 -1.84 -4.14
CA ALA A 341 2.42 -1.25 -2.89
C ALA A 341 3.44 -0.13 -3.13
N MET A 342 4.26 -0.21 -4.20
CA MET A 342 5.17 0.85 -4.63
C MET A 342 4.44 2.04 -5.23
N ARG A 343 3.39 1.78 -6.01
CA ARG A 343 2.56 2.81 -6.64
C ARG A 343 1.66 3.57 -5.66
N LYS A 344 1.39 2.98 -4.49
CA LYS A 344 0.55 3.55 -3.41
C LYS A 344 -0.87 3.92 -3.88
N GLU A 345 -1.48 3.04 -4.68
CA GLU A 345 -2.86 3.20 -5.13
C GLU A 345 -3.83 2.22 -4.42
N PRO A 346 -4.66 2.69 -3.47
CA PRO A 346 -5.53 1.83 -2.67
C PRO A 346 -6.51 1.00 -3.51
N LYS A 347 -7.05 1.57 -4.59
CA LYS A 347 -8.03 0.89 -5.46
C LYS A 347 -7.44 -0.36 -6.11
N ILE A 348 -6.20 -0.27 -6.61
CA ILE A 348 -5.50 -1.39 -7.24
C ILE A 348 -5.17 -2.45 -6.18
N ILE A 349 -4.68 -2.04 -5.01
CA ILE A 349 -4.38 -2.97 -3.90
C ILE A 349 -5.64 -3.76 -3.50
N VAL A 350 -6.78 -3.10 -3.31
CA VAL A 350 -8.04 -3.77 -2.98
C VAL A 350 -8.46 -4.73 -4.08
N SER A 351 -8.37 -4.32 -5.35
CA SER A 351 -8.71 -5.19 -6.49
C SER A 351 -7.83 -6.44 -6.58
N LEU A 352 -6.53 -6.31 -6.32
CA LEU A 352 -5.62 -7.45 -6.29
C LEU A 352 -5.94 -8.40 -5.13
N LEU A 353 -6.20 -7.85 -3.93
CA LEU A 353 -6.55 -8.66 -2.75
C LEU A 353 -7.88 -9.41 -2.94
N THR A 354 -8.89 -8.80 -3.57
CA THR A 354 -10.17 -9.48 -3.86
C THR A 354 -10.03 -10.58 -4.91
N LYS A 355 -9.02 -10.49 -5.78
CA LYS A 355 -8.66 -11.53 -6.77
C LYS A 355 -7.70 -12.59 -6.21
N GLY A 356 -7.40 -12.58 -4.90
CA GLY A 356 -6.61 -13.62 -4.24
C GLY A 356 -5.11 -13.36 -4.20
N ALA A 357 -4.67 -12.10 -4.33
CA ALA A 357 -3.28 -11.74 -4.09
C ALA A 357 -2.88 -11.99 -2.63
N ARG A 358 -1.71 -12.61 -2.41
CA ARG A 358 -1.20 -12.95 -1.08
C ARG A 358 -0.42 -11.80 -0.46
N PRO A 359 -0.89 -11.17 0.64
CA PRO A 359 -0.16 -10.08 1.31
C PRO A 359 1.10 -10.58 2.02
N SER A 360 1.16 -11.87 2.35
CA SER A 360 2.24 -12.55 3.05
C SER A 360 3.46 -12.89 2.18
N ASP A 361 3.34 -12.78 0.85
CA ASP A 361 4.44 -13.09 -0.06
C ASP A 361 5.63 -12.17 0.15
N LEU A 362 6.84 -12.75 0.06
CA LEU A 362 8.10 -12.04 0.26
C LEU A 362 8.82 -11.78 -1.08
N THR A 363 9.33 -10.57 -1.22
CA THR A 363 10.34 -10.21 -2.23
C THR A 363 11.67 -10.94 -2.00
N LEU A 364 12.60 -10.87 -2.97
CA LEU A 364 13.94 -11.46 -2.82
C LEU A 364 14.70 -10.89 -1.61
N ASP A 365 14.44 -9.63 -1.27
CA ASP A 365 15.01 -8.95 -0.10
C ASP A 365 14.27 -9.26 1.21
N GLY A 366 13.35 -10.23 1.21
CA GLY A 366 12.61 -10.66 2.39
C GLY A 366 11.55 -9.66 2.88
N ARG A 367 11.08 -8.76 2.01
CA ARG A 367 10.06 -7.75 2.37
C ARG A 367 8.67 -8.13 1.88
N LYS A 368 7.65 -7.89 2.70
CA LYS A 368 6.24 -7.95 2.32
C LYS A 368 5.77 -6.67 1.64
N ALA A 369 4.61 -6.71 1.00
CA ALA A 369 3.98 -5.53 0.40
C ALA A 369 3.78 -4.38 1.41
N VAL A 370 3.34 -4.66 2.64
CA VAL A 370 3.13 -3.62 3.67
C VAL A 370 4.43 -2.90 4.03
N GLN A 371 5.54 -3.63 4.13
CA GLN A 371 6.84 -3.06 4.49
C GLN A 371 7.37 -2.16 3.38
N ILE A 372 7.15 -2.52 2.11
CA ILE A 372 7.49 -1.66 0.97
C ILE A 372 6.75 -0.33 1.08
N THR A 373 5.42 -0.35 1.25
CA THR A 373 4.66 0.90 1.40
C THR A 373 5.13 1.70 2.63
N LYS A 374 5.35 1.06 3.78
CA LYS A 374 5.87 1.73 4.99
C LYS A 374 7.22 2.44 4.75
N ARG A 375 8.13 1.82 4.01
CA ARG A 375 9.45 2.42 3.68
C ARG A 375 9.38 3.55 2.67
N LEU A 376 8.35 3.56 1.82
CA LEU A 376 8.09 4.63 0.86
C LEU A 376 7.31 5.79 1.47
N THR A 377 6.59 5.58 2.57
CA THR A 377 5.77 6.60 3.22
C THR A 377 6.57 7.36 4.27
N ARG A 378 6.50 8.69 4.23
CA ARG A 378 7.09 9.58 5.23
C ARG A 378 6.30 9.52 6.55
N ALA A 379 7.00 9.32 7.66
CA ALA A 379 6.37 9.20 8.99
C ALA A 379 5.54 10.44 9.36
N ALA A 380 6.04 11.64 9.07
CA ALA A 380 5.31 12.87 9.31
C ALA A 380 3.94 12.94 8.59
N ASP A 381 3.80 12.33 7.41
CA ASP A 381 2.52 12.31 6.69
C ASP A 381 1.57 11.22 7.18
N PHE A 382 2.12 10.15 7.74
CA PHE A 382 1.34 9.07 8.32
C PHE A 382 0.71 9.46 9.67
N PHE A 383 1.46 10.16 10.52
CA PHE A 383 1.04 10.54 11.87
C PHE A 383 0.30 11.89 11.97
N LYS A 384 0.20 12.68 10.89
CA LYS A 384 -0.62 13.91 10.90
C LYS A 384 -2.05 13.59 11.34
N SER A 385 -2.55 14.32 12.32
CA SER A 385 -3.93 14.20 12.79
C SER A 385 -4.90 14.55 11.64
N ASN A 386 -5.98 13.79 11.52
CA ASN A 386 -7.10 14.09 10.60
C ASN A 386 -7.93 15.28 11.12
N ASP A 387 -7.28 16.31 11.64
CA ASP A 387 -7.95 17.57 11.95
C ASP A 387 -8.29 18.22 10.59
N GLU A 388 -9.58 18.50 10.37
CA GLU A 388 -10.17 19.16 9.19
C GLU A 388 -10.70 18.29 8.03
N GLY A 389 -11.25 17.09 8.27
CA GLY A 389 -12.16 16.45 7.30
C GLY A 389 -11.61 16.21 5.88
N ARG A 390 -10.28 16.27 5.71
CA ARG A 390 -9.58 15.91 4.48
C ARG A 390 -9.51 14.39 4.39
N SER A 391 -9.63 13.86 3.17
CA SER A 391 -9.44 12.44 2.89
C SER A 391 -8.08 11.98 3.41
N SER A 392 -8.01 10.80 4.03
CA SER A 392 -6.74 10.19 4.42
C SER A 392 -5.79 10.14 3.22
N SER A 393 -4.48 10.34 3.45
CA SER A 393 -3.49 10.18 2.39
C SER A 393 -3.57 8.75 1.84
N ASN A 394 -3.47 8.61 0.52
CA ASN A 394 -3.48 7.30 -0.15
C ASN A 394 -2.45 6.35 0.49
N ASP A 395 -1.27 6.88 0.84
CA ASP A 395 -0.19 6.19 1.55
C ASP A 395 -0.64 5.51 2.84
N ARG A 396 -1.35 6.25 3.72
CA ARG A 396 -1.85 5.71 4.99
C ARG A 396 -2.91 4.65 4.75
N LEU A 397 -3.84 4.92 3.83
CA LEU A 397 -4.90 3.97 3.47
C LEU A 397 -4.32 2.66 2.90
N CYS A 398 -3.27 2.73 2.07
CA CYS A 398 -2.59 1.54 1.56
C CYS A 398 -1.99 0.70 2.69
N ILE A 399 -1.31 1.33 3.65
CA ILE A 399 -0.72 0.63 4.82
C ILE A 399 -1.83 -0.04 5.62
N GLU A 400 -2.91 0.68 5.96
CA GLU A 400 -4.03 0.15 6.74
C GLU A 400 -4.70 -1.05 6.04
N ILE A 401 -4.93 -0.97 4.71
CA ILE A 401 -5.49 -2.06 3.91
C ILE A 401 -4.58 -3.29 3.92
N LEU A 402 -3.28 -3.11 3.68
CA LEU A 402 -2.32 -4.21 3.62
C LEU A 402 -2.14 -4.88 5.00
N GLU A 403 -2.06 -4.10 6.09
CA GLU A 403 -2.03 -4.65 7.44
C GLU A 403 -3.31 -5.42 7.77
N GLN A 404 -4.47 -4.89 7.36
CA GLN A 404 -5.75 -5.59 7.57
C GLN A 404 -5.83 -6.88 6.75
N ALA A 405 -5.23 -6.91 5.56
CA ALA A 405 -5.12 -8.11 4.74
C ALA A 405 -4.20 -9.14 5.40
N GLU A 406 -3.05 -8.75 5.96
CA GLU A 406 -2.18 -9.65 6.72
C GLU A 406 -2.87 -10.23 7.96
N ARG A 407 -3.68 -9.43 8.68
CA ARG A 407 -4.46 -9.96 9.82
C ARG A 407 -5.53 -10.97 9.38
N ARG A 408 -6.02 -10.88 8.13
CA ARG A 408 -7.04 -11.76 7.57
C ARG A 408 -6.48 -12.98 6.85
N ASP A 409 -5.19 -12.98 6.50
CA ASP A 409 -4.44 -14.07 5.91
C ASP A 409 -3.58 -14.72 7.00
N PRO A 410 -4.06 -15.75 7.74
CA PRO A 410 -3.26 -16.33 8.81
C PRO A 410 -2.05 -17.03 8.18
N LEU A 411 -0.85 -16.52 8.48
CA LEU A 411 0.40 -17.21 8.22
C LEU A 411 0.34 -18.59 8.90
N LEU A 412 0.33 -19.65 8.08
CA LEU A 412 0.38 -21.06 8.48
C LEU A 412 1.59 -21.43 9.39
N GLY A 413 2.52 -20.50 9.64
CA GLY A 413 3.65 -20.67 10.56
C GLY A 413 3.46 -20.04 11.95
N GLU A 414 2.91 -18.82 12.04
CA GLU A 414 2.81 -18.05 13.30
C GLU A 414 1.51 -18.30 14.06
N ALA A 415 0.49 -18.85 13.40
CA ALA A 415 -0.71 -19.32 14.07
C ALA A 415 -0.37 -20.39 15.13
N SER A 416 0.67 -21.21 14.94
CA SER A 416 1.05 -22.27 15.88
C SER A 416 1.51 -21.73 17.26
N LEU A 417 2.14 -20.56 17.29
CA LEU A 417 2.65 -19.96 18.53
C LEU A 417 1.55 -19.18 19.27
N SER A 418 0.67 -18.50 18.52
CA SER A 418 -0.51 -17.81 19.07
C SER A 418 -1.64 -18.77 19.47
N LEU A 419 -1.75 -19.94 18.81
CA LEU A 419 -2.72 -21.01 19.14
C LEU A 419 -2.42 -21.69 20.48
N ALA A 420 -1.16 -21.72 20.91
CA ALA A 420 -0.81 -22.20 22.26
C ALA A 420 -1.33 -21.26 23.37
N MET A 421 -1.54 -19.97 23.04
CA MET A 421 -2.10 -18.97 23.97
C MET A 421 -3.62 -18.77 23.80
N ALA A 422 -4.17 -19.10 22.63
CA ALA A 422 -5.59 -18.94 22.28
C ALA A 422 -6.43 -20.24 22.38
N GLY A 423 -5.88 -21.30 22.99
CA GLY A 423 -6.48 -22.63 23.03
C GLY A 423 -7.91 -22.66 23.59
N ASP A 424 -8.22 -21.82 24.57
CA ASP A 424 -9.55 -21.78 25.18
C ASP A 424 -10.58 -21.04 24.30
N ASP A 425 -10.20 -19.94 23.64
CA ASP A 425 -11.12 -19.14 22.81
C ASP A 425 -11.48 -19.85 21.50
N LEU A 426 -10.51 -20.51 20.84
CA LEU A 426 -10.80 -21.33 19.65
C LEU A 426 -11.61 -22.58 19.99
N ARG A 427 -11.39 -23.18 21.16
CA ARG A 427 -12.20 -24.32 21.63
C ARG A 427 -13.65 -23.91 21.88
N MET A 428 -13.86 -22.76 22.51
CA MET A 428 -15.20 -22.19 22.72
C MET A 428 -15.87 -21.84 21.39
N LYS A 429 -15.11 -21.27 20.43
CA LYS A 429 -15.62 -20.93 19.10
C LYS A 429 -15.97 -22.16 18.26
N LEU A 430 -15.13 -23.20 18.29
CA LEU A 430 -15.42 -24.47 17.61
C LEU A 430 -16.70 -25.10 18.17
N LEU A 431 -16.79 -25.21 19.50
CA LEU A 431 -17.96 -25.75 20.19
C LEU A 431 -19.23 -24.95 19.88
N TYR A 432 -19.15 -23.61 19.86
CA TYR A 432 -20.27 -22.75 19.49
C TYR A 432 -20.74 -23.00 18.05
N LEU A 433 -19.82 -23.09 17.10
CA LEU A 433 -20.13 -23.32 15.69
C LEU A 433 -20.70 -24.73 15.47
N GLU A 434 -20.15 -25.76 16.14
CA GLU A 434 -20.67 -27.13 16.08
C GLU A 434 -22.10 -27.22 16.63
N ASN A 435 -22.35 -26.63 17.80
CA ASN A 435 -23.68 -26.62 18.41
C ASN A 435 -24.68 -25.84 17.54
N ARG A 436 -24.25 -24.72 16.94
CA ARG A 436 -25.10 -23.93 16.08
C ARG A 436 -25.45 -24.65 14.77
N VAL A 437 -24.47 -25.28 14.13
CA VAL A 437 -24.69 -26.06 12.89
C VAL A 437 -25.53 -27.30 13.21
N GLY A 438 -25.28 -27.95 14.35
CA GLY A 438 -26.12 -29.03 14.86
C GLY A 438 -27.57 -28.60 15.09
N LEU A 439 -27.80 -27.39 15.59
CA LEU A 439 -29.13 -26.86 15.85
C LEU A 439 -29.84 -26.57 14.53
N ALA A 440 -29.11 -26.05 13.54
CA ALA A 440 -29.60 -25.89 12.18
C ALA A 440 -29.97 -27.24 11.54
N ARG A 441 -29.20 -28.32 11.77
CA ARG A 441 -29.57 -29.67 11.29
C ARG A 441 -30.84 -30.20 11.94
N TYR A 442 -31.04 -29.90 13.23
CA TYR A 442 -32.21 -30.34 13.97
C TYR A 442 -33.48 -29.61 13.52
N LEU A 443 -33.38 -28.30 13.26
CA LEU A 443 -34.52 -27.45 12.89
C LEU A 443 -34.78 -27.42 11.37
N PHE A 444 -33.74 -27.57 10.54
CA PHE A 444 -33.77 -27.50 9.08
C PHE A 444 -32.95 -28.63 8.43
N PRO A 445 -33.43 -29.88 8.51
CA PRO A 445 -32.63 -31.05 8.16
C PRO A 445 -32.25 -31.11 6.68
N MET A 446 -33.09 -30.60 5.77
CA MET A 446 -32.84 -30.67 4.33
C MET A 446 -31.91 -29.54 3.88
N GLU A 447 -32.15 -28.33 4.38
CA GLU A 447 -31.39 -27.13 4.08
C GLU A 447 -29.98 -27.22 4.65
N ALA A 448 -29.86 -27.68 5.91
CA ALA A 448 -28.55 -27.93 6.51
C ALA A 448 -27.78 -29.01 5.76
N LYS A 449 -28.45 -30.05 5.25
CA LYS A 449 -27.81 -31.10 4.45
C LYS A 449 -27.18 -30.54 3.17
N VAL A 450 -27.90 -29.70 2.43
CA VAL A 450 -27.37 -29.04 1.22
C VAL A 450 -26.16 -28.17 1.56
N VAL A 451 -26.20 -27.41 2.65
CA VAL A 451 -25.08 -26.56 3.06
C VAL A 451 -23.86 -27.39 3.49
N MET A 452 -24.07 -28.52 4.18
CA MET A 452 -23.01 -29.45 4.57
C MET A 452 -22.37 -30.12 3.34
N ASP A 453 -23.16 -30.50 2.34
CA ASP A 453 -22.66 -31.08 1.08
C ASP A 453 -21.79 -30.07 0.30
N ILE A 454 -22.17 -28.78 0.28
CA ILE A 454 -21.39 -27.70 -0.34
C ILE A 454 -20.08 -27.45 0.42
N THR A 455 -20.08 -27.60 1.74
CA THR A 455 -18.93 -27.28 2.60
C THR A 455 -18.05 -28.48 2.94
N GLN A 456 -18.40 -29.67 2.45
CA GLN A 456 -17.70 -30.95 2.69
C GLN A 456 -17.54 -31.26 4.19
N ILE A 457 -18.60 -31.02 4.98
CA ILE A 457 -18.63 -31.39 6.40
C ILE A 457 -19.09 -32.84 6.52
N ASP A 458 -18.22 -33.75 6.98
CA ASP A 458 -18.55 -35.17 7.16
C ASP A 458 -19.74 -35.36 8.13
N GLY A 459 -20.79 -36.03 7.65
CA GLY A 459 -22.11 -36.11 8.29
C GLY A 459 -22.16 -36.85 9.63
N ASP A 460 -21.15 -37.65 9.95
CA ASP A 460 -21.12 -38.53 11.13
C ASP A 460 -20.55 -37.85 12.39
N ALA A 461 -19.93 -36.67 12.26
CA ALA A 461 -19.13 -36.10 13.34
C ALA A 461 -19.79 -34.93 14.10
N THR A 462 -21.03 -34.56 13.82
CA THR A 462 -21.77 -33.51 14.54
C THR A 462 -22.99 -34.07 15.25
N GLU A 463 -22.86 -35.15 16.01
CA GLU A 463 -23.96 -35.61 16.85
C GLU A 463 -24.35 -34.52 17.85
N PHE A 464 -25.60 -34.07 17.77
CA PHE A 464 -26.21 -33.26 18.82
C PHE A 464 -26.19 -34.10 20.11
N PRO A 465 -25.50 -33.69 21.20
CA PRO A 465 -25.42 -34.53 22.38
C PRO A 465 -26.82 -34.68 22.98
N LYS A 466 -27.34 -35.92 22.99
CA LYS A 466 -28.60 -36.26 23.68
C LYS A 466 -28.49 -36.13 25.21
N ASP A 467 -27.30 -35.91 25.77
CA ASP A 467 -27.07 -35.66 27.18
C ASP A 467 -25.84 -34.75 27.43
N LEU A 468 -26.09 -33.47 27.74
CA LEU A 468 -25.06 -32.57 28.30
C LEU A 468 -24.85 -32.78 29.82
N ALA A 469 -25.46 -33.83 30.40
CA ALA A 469 -25.19 -34.26 31.77
C ALA A 469 -23.96 -35.20 31.85
N SER A 470 -23.46 -35.67 30.70
CA SER A 470 -22.18 -36.37 30.59
C SER A 470 -21.05 -35.42 30.17
N SER A 471 -20.99 -34.24 30.80
CA SER A 471 -19.68 -33.72 31.21
C SER A 471 -19.07 -34.71 32.20
N GLN A 472 -18.75 -35.93 31.75
CA GLN A 472 -17.64 -36.65 32.34
C GLN A 472 -16.50 -35.66 32.22
N ARG A 473 -16.06 -35.18 33.39
CA ARG A 473 -14.70 -34.81 33.64
C ARG A 473 -13.84 -35.61 32.67
N MET A 474 -13.36 -34.99 31.59
CA MET A 474 -12.04 -35.34 31.12
C MET A 474 -11.19 -35.02 32.34
N THR A 475 -10.94 -36.05 33.13
CA THR A 475 -9.84 -36.08 34.05
C THR A 475 -8.66 -35.66 33.20
N VAL A 476 -8.24 -34.42 33.40
CA VAL A 476 -7.06 -33.87 32.76
C VAL A 476 -5.94 -34.78 33.24
N ASP A 477 -5.50 -35.69 32.37
CA ASP A 477 -4.20 -36.31 32.57
C ASP A 477 -3.21 -35.17 32.41
N LEU A 478 -2.69 -34.69 33.53
CA LEU A 478 -1.74 -33.57 33.58
C LEU A 478 -0.40 -33.90 32.88
N ASN A 479 -0.27 -35.10 32.29
CA ASN A 479 0.84 -35.52 31.47
C ASN A 479 0.57 -35.48 29.95
N GLU A 480 -0.64 -35.16 29.49
CA GLU A 480 -0.87 -34.93 28.07
C GLU A 480 -0.39 -33.51 27.69
N ALA A 481 0.58 -33.46 26.78
CA ALA A 481 1.17 -32.23 26.26
C ALA A 481 0.08 -31.22 25.82
N PRO A 482 0.35 -29.90 25.94
CA PRO A 482 -0.63 -28.88 25.60
C PRO A 482 -1.14 -29.10 24.18
N PHE A 483 -2.47 -29.13 24.07
CA PHE A 483 -3.28 -29.37 22.87
C PHE A 483 -2.55 -28.91 21.59
N LYS A 484 -1.93 -29.84 20.87
CA LYS A 484 -1.52 -29.57 19.48
C LYS A 484 -2.80 -29.53 18.67
N ILE A 485 -3.32 -28.34 18.39
CA ILE A 485 -4.44 -28.14 17.47
C ILE A 485 -4.00 -28.73 16.13
N LYS A 486 -4.46 -29.95 15.84
CA LYS A 486 -4.20 -30.63 14.58
C LYS A 486 -4.84 -29.83 13.44
N GLU A 487 -4.21 -29.86 12.27
CA GLU A 487 -4.67 -29.23 11.03
C GLU A 487 -6.15 -29.53 10.70
N GLU A 488 -6.61 -30.71 11.13
CA GLU A 488 -8.00 -31.18 11.06
C GLU A 488 -9.01 -30.33 11.85
N HIS A 489 -8.63 -29.76 13.00
CA HIS A 489 -9.54 -28.90 13.78
C HIS A 489 -9.69 -27.51 13.16
N LEU A 490 -8.65 -27.01 12.48
CA LEU A 490 -8.70 -25.73 11.78
C LEU A 490 -9.51 -25.85 10.48
N SER A 491 -9.32 -26.92 9.71
CA SER A 491 -10.13 -27.19 8.51
C SER A 491 -11.61 -27.34 8.86
N ARG A 492 -11.92 -28.00 9.99
CA ARG A 492 -13.27 -28.15 10.53
C ARG A 492 -13.87 -26.82 10.98
N LEU A 493 -13.11 -25.99 11.71
CA LEU A 493 -13.54 -24.65 12.10
C LEU A 493 -13.87 -23.77 10.88
N GLN A 494 -13.03 -23.82 9.84
CA GLN A 494 -13.25 -23.11 8.59
C GLN A 494 -14.49 -23.61 7.85
N ALA A 495 -14.71 -24.93 7.80
CA ALA A 495 -15.89 -25.52 7.17
C ALA A 495 -17.19 -25.09 7.89
N LEU A 496 -17.22 -25.17 9.22
CA LEU A 496 -18.37 -24.75 10.03
C LEU A 496 -18.65 -23.24 9.92
N SER A 497 -17.61 -22.42 9.90
CA SER A 497 -17.74 -20.98 9.71
C SER A 497 -18.35 -20.64 8.34
N ARG A 498 -17.90 -21.32 7.27
CA ARG A 498 -18.46 -21.16 5.93
C ARG A 498 -19.92 -21.62 5.86
N ALA A 499 -20.28 -22.71 6.53
CA ALA A 499 -21.66 -23.19 6.58
C ALA A 499 -22.60 -22.15 7.23
N VAL A 500 -22.17 -21.55 8.35
CA VAL A 500 -22.90 -20.47 9.01
C VAL A 500 -23.05 -19.23 8.12
N GLU A 501 -22.01 -18.87 7.38
CA GLU A 501 -22.03 -17.72 6.48
C GLU A 501 -22.96 -17.92 5.28
N ILE A 502 -22.98 -19.13 4.70
CA ILE A 502 -23.94 -19.51 3.67
C ILE A 502 -25.37 -19.40 4.22
N GLY A 503 -25.62 -19.94 5.41
CA GLY A 503 -26.93 -19.83 6.07
C GLY A 503 -27.39 -18.37 6.25
N LYS A 504 -26.51 -17.48 6.71
CA LYS A 504 -26.79 -16.04 6.84
C LYS A 504 -27.14 -15.37 5.51
N ARG A 505 -26.51 -15.80 4.42
CA ARG A 505 -26.68 -15.21 3.09
C ARG A 505 -28.01 -15.58 2.45
N PHE A 506 -28.48 -16.80 2.66
CA PHE A 506 -29.73 -17.30 2.05
C PHE A 506 -30.94 -17.20 2.97
N PHE A 507 -30.74 -17.27 4.30
CA PHE A 507 -31.82 -17.26 5.29
C PHE A 507 -31.44 -16.34 6.48
N PRO A 508 -31.38 -15.03 6.28
CA PRO A 508 -30.90 -14.08 7.29
C PRO A 508 -31.77 -14.08 8.56
N ARG A 509 -33.10 -14.15 8.45
CA ARG A 509 -34.00 -14.15 9.61
C ARG A 509 -33.95 -15.47 10.37
N CYS A 510 -33.87 -16.61 9.66
CA CYS A 510 -33.64 -17.90 10.30
C CYS A 510 -32.28 -17.95 11.01
N SER A 511 -31.24 -17.36 10.41
CA SER A 511 -29.92 -17.31 11.02
C SER A 511 -29.86 -16.40 12.26
N GLU A 512 -30.66 -15.34 12.31
CA GLU A 512 -30.77 -14.46 13.49
C GLU A 512 -31.50 -15.15 14.63
N LEU A 513 -32.58 -15.89 14.34
CA LEU A 513 -33.26 -16.75 15.32
C LEU A 513 -32.33 -17.82 15.89
N LEU A 514 -31.50 -18.45 15.05
CA LEU A 514 -30.50 -19.42 15.51
C LEU A 514 -29.49 -18.77 16.45
N ASN A 515 -29.01 -17.54 16.19
CA ASN A 515 -28.14 -16.82 17.13
C ASN A 515 -28.87 -16.54 18.46
N ASN A 516 -30.12 -16.08 18.40
CA ASN A 516 -30.90 -15.77 19.61
C ASN A 516 -31.15 -17.01 20.48
N ILE A 517 -31.33 -18.18 19.86
CA ILE A 517 -31.43 -19.46 20.59
C ILE A 517 -30.06 -19.83 21.17
N MET A 518 -28.98 -19.66 20.39
CA MET A 518 -27.60 -19.96 20.82
C MET A 518 -27.10 -19.07 21.95
N ASP A 519 -27.49 -17.79 21.97
CA ASP A 519 -27.02 -16.78 22.91
C ASP A 519 -27.99 -16.60 24.10
N GLY A 520 -29.12 -17.32 24.12
CA GLY A 520 -30.21 -17.17 25.08
C GLY A 520 -30.41 -18.34 26.06
N VAL A 521 -31.29 -18.12 27.05
CA VAL A 521 -31.73 -19.11 28.06
C VAL A 521 -32.52 -20.29 27.43
N ASP A 522 -32.93 -20.18 26.16
CA ASP A 522 -33.84 -21.13 25.50
C ASP A 522 -33.20 -22.49 25.15
N ILE A 523 -31.87 -22.62 24.96
CA ILE A 523 -31.23 -23.95 24.76
C ILE A 523 -31.54 -24.89 25.94
N SER A 524 -31.46 -24.37 27.17
CA SER A 524 -31.77 -25.13 28.39
C SER A 524 -33.25 -25.56 28.50
N GLN A 525 -34.14 -24.90 27.77
CA GLN A 525 -35.59 -25.15 27.74
C GLN A 525 -36.03 -26.09 26.61
N ILE A 526 -35.12 -26.49 25.72
CA ILE A 526 -35.40 -27.40 24.58
C ILE A 526 -34.65 -28.73 24.77
N GLN A 527 -33.53 -28.72 25.47
CA GLN A 527 -32.71 -29.91 25.68
C GLN A 527 -33.37 -30.87 26.67
N TYR A 528 -33.71 -32.09 26.22
CA TYR A 528 -34.14 -33.16 27.11
C TYR A 528 -32.94 -33.69 27.88
N THR A 529 -33.02 -33.66 29.21
CA THR A 529 -32.03 -34.31 30.08
C THR A 529 -32.65 -35.61 30.58
N GLY A 530 -31.90 -36.72 30.59
CA GLY A 530 -32.41 -38.05 30.96
C GLY A 530 -33.18 -38.16 32.30
N ASN A 531 -33.10 -37.14 33.16
CA ASN A 531 -33.76 -37.03 34.47
C ASN A 531 -34.99 -36.10 34.51
N ASP A 532 -35.56 -35.69 33.37
CA ASP A 532 -36.67 -34.73 33.33
C ASP A 532 -37.98 -35.30 33.93
N THR A 533 -38.63 -34.53 34.82
CA THR A 533 -39.98 -34.84 35.31
C THR A 533 -40.99 -34.77 34.16
N PRO A 534 -42.10 -35.54 34.20
CA PRO A 534 -43.10 -35.56 33.13
C PRO A 534 -43.69 -34.16 32.83
N GLU A 535 -43.80 -33.30 33.84
CA GLU A 535 -44.26 -31.90 33.70
C GLU A 535 -43.22 -31.02 32.99
N LEU A 536 -41.93 -31.23 33.27
CA LEU A 536 -40.83 -30.55 32.58
C LEU A 536 -40.75 -30.96 31.11
N ARG A 537 -41.01 -32.25 30.79
CA ARG A 537 -41.05 -32.72 29.40
C ARG A 537 -42.18 -32.07 28.60
N LEU A 538 -43.34 -31.88 29.20
CA LEU A 538 -44.48 -31.22 28.55
C LEU A 538 -44.24 -29.74 28.28
N THR A 539 -43.56 -29.05 29.20
CA THR A 539 -43.20 -27.63 29.04
C THR A 539 -42.11 -27.45 27.98
N LYS A 540 -41.06 -28.29 27.99
CA LYS A 540 -40.03 -28.32 26.93
C LYS A 540 -40.65 -28.63 25.55
N LYS A 541 -41.58 -29.58 25.48
CA LYS A 541 -42.32 -29.90 24.25
C LYS A 541 -43.16 -28.73 23.73
N ARG A 542 -43.83 -27.99 24.62
CA ARG A 542 -44.59 -26.78 24.25
C ARG A 542 -43.68 -25.70 23.69
N ARG A 543 -42.56 -25.43 24.37
CA ARG A 543 -41.57 -24.42 23.95
C ARG A 543 -40.94 -24.76 22.59
N TYR A 544 -40.67 -26.04 22.35
CA TYR A 544 -40.21 -26.52 21.04
C TYR A 544 -41.22 -26.24 19.91
N MET A 545 -42.51 -26.49 20.15
CA MET A 545 -43.57 -26.22 19.17
C MET A 545 -43.71 -24.72 18.88
N GLU A 546 -43.63 -23.86 19.91
CA GLU A 546 -43.63 -22.40 19.75
C GLU A 546 -42.45 -21.91 18.90
N LEU A 547 -41.25 -22.43 19.17
CA LEU A 547 -40.07 -22.10 18.39
C LEU A 547 -40.17 -22.59 16.95
N GLN A 548 -40.72 -23.78 16.73
CA GLN A 548 -40.95 -24.31 15.38
C GLN A 548 -41.94 -23.44 14.58
N GLU A 549 -42.94 -22.85 15.23
CA GLU A 549 -43.88 -21.92 14.60
C GLU A 549 -43.21 -20.59 14.22
N VAL A 550 -42.46 -19.98 15.15
CA VAL A 550 -41.70 -18.74 14.89
C VAL A 550 -40.68 -18.95 13.78
N LEU A 551 -40.04 -20.11 13.76
CA LEU A 551 -39.05 -20.50 12.77
C LEU A 551 -39.67 -20.69 11.38
N SER A 552 -40.84 -21.34 11.28
CA SER A 552 -41.58 -21.48 10.02
C SER A 552 -41.96 -20.12 9.46
N GLN A 553 -42.45 -19.21 10.31
CA GLN A 553 -42.79 -17.85 9.90
C GLN A 553 -41.57 -17.05 9.41
N ALA A 554 -40.39 -17.25 10.01
CA ALA A 554 -39.16 -16.60 9.56
C ALA A 554 -38.67 -17.18 8.22
N PHE A 555 -38.78 -18.49 8.04
CA PHE A 555 -38.43 -19.18 6.80
C PHE A 555 -39.32 -18.74 5.64
N ASP A 556 -40.64 -18.69 5.85
CA ASP A 556 -41.59 -18.24 4.82
C ASP A 556 -41.30 -16.78 4.41
N LYS A 557 -40.95 -15.92 5.37
CA LYS A 557 -40.54 -14.53 5.10
C LYS A 557 -39.23 -14.43 4.32
N ASP A 558 -38.22 -15.21 4.70
CA ASP A 558 -36.94 -15.26 3.98
C ASP A 558 -37.14 -15.75 2.53
N LYS A 559 -38.01 -16.75 2.33
CA LYS A 559 -38.37 -17.28 1.02
C LYS A 559 -39.12 -16.25 0.15
N GLU A 560 -40.14 -15.59 0.70
CA GLU A 560 -40.89 -14.54 -0.02
C GLU A 560 -40.01 -13.36 -0.43
N GLU A 561 -39.04 -12.99 0.42
CA GLU A 561 -38.08 -11.92 0.13
C GLU A 561 -37.07 -12.33 -0.95
N PHE A 562 -36.60 -13.58 -0.91
CA PHE A 562 -35.74 -14.15 -1.94
C PHE A 562 -36.46 -14.21 -3.29
N ASP A 563 -37.70 -14.70 -3.34
CA ASP A 563 -38.50 -14.77 -4.57
C ASP A 563 -38.78 -13.35 -5.14
N ARG A 564 -39.01 -12.35 -4.29
CA ARG A 564 -39.17 -10.94 -4.69
C ARG A 564 -37.90 -10.36 -5.30
N SER A 565 -36.73 -10.76 -4.81
CA SER A 565 -35.42 -10.34 -5.34
C SER A 565 -35.08 -11.00 -6.69
N GLY A 566 -35.56 -12.23 -6.93
CA GLY A 566 -35.43 -12.94 -8.21
C GLY A 566 -36.34 -12.40 -9.32
N ILE A 567 -37.54 -11.91 -8.98
CA ILE A 567 -38.46 -11.31 -9.96
C ILE A 567 -37.99 -9.90 -10.39
N SER A 568 -37.34 -9.17 -9.48
CA SER A 568 -36.80 -7.82 -9.75
C SER A 568 -35.57 -7.82 -10.68
N SER A 569 -34.91 -8.97 -10.85
CA SER A 569 -33.74 -9.14 -11.72
C SER A 569 -34.07 -9.68 -13.13
N SER A 570 -35.35 -9.94 -13.43
CA SER A 570 -35.79 -10.58 -14.68
C SER A 570 -36.55 -9.65 -15.66
N SER A 571 -36.60 -8.33 -15.42
CA SER A 571 -37.37 -7.39 -16.24
C SER A 571 -36.48 -6.28 -16.85
N SER A 572 -35.61 -6.63 -17.79
CA SER A 572 -35.05 -5.70 -18.79
C SER A 572 -34.37 -6.47 -19.94
N SER A 573 -35.17 -7.05 -20.83
CA SER A 573 -34.72 -7.36 -22.19
C SER A 573 -35.90 -7.19 -23.16
N THR A 574 -35.97 -6.01 -23.76
CA THR A 574 -36.80 -5.72 -24.94
C THR A 574 -36.20 -6.45 -26.15
N SER A 575 -36.82 -7.57 -26.55
CA SER A 575 -36.55 -8.17 -27.87
C SER A 575 -37.52 -7.59 -28.89
N THR A 576 -36.98 -6.79 -29.81
CA THR A 576 -37.62 -6.29 -31.02
C THR A 576 -38.12 -7.45 -31.88
N GLY A 577 -39.43 -7.44 -32.18
CA GLY A 577 -40.11 -8.47 -32.96
C GLY A 577 -39.70 -8.47 -34.43
N VAL A 578 -39.31 -9.65 -34.92
CA VAL A 578 -39.22 -9.96 -36.35
C VAL A 578 -40.54 -10.59 -36.78
N VAL A 579 -41.26 -9.85 -37.62
CA VAL A 579 -42.47 -10.30 -38.33
C VAL A 579 -42.12 -11.42 -39.30
N ARG A 580 -42.80 -12.56 -39.22
CA ARG A 580 -42.96 -13.49 -40.35
C ARG A 580 -44.39 -14.00 -40.43
N SER A 581 -44.99 -13.67 -41.57
CA SER A 581 -46.29 -14.05 -42.08
C SER A 581 -46.36 -15.53 -42.48
N ASN A 582 -47.47 -16.18 -42.14
CA ASN A 582 -48.16 -17.29 -42.83
C ASN A 582 -49.47 -17.48 -42.06
N GLY A 583 -50.69 -17.56 -42.59
CA GLY A 583 -51.21 -17.81 -43.92
C GLY A 583 -52.59 -18.46 -43.66
N GLY A 584 -53.69 -17.77 -43.98
CA GLY A 584 -55.03 -18.19 -43.58
C GLY A 584 -56.12 -17.66 -44.52
N THR A 585 -56.15 -18.29 -45.69
CA THR A 585 -57.32 -18.64 -46.53
C THR A 585 -58.41 -17.60 -46.79
N ILE A 586 -58.44 -17.13 -48.04
CA ILE A 586 -59.57 -16.46 -48.72
C ILE A 586 -60.51 -17.51 -49.31
N THR A 587 -61.82 -17.37 -49.06
CA THR A 587 -62.88 -17.87 -49.97
C THR A 587 -64.01 -16.84 -50.07
N ILE A 588 -63.94 -16.05 -51.16
CA ILE A 588 -64.98 -15.60 -52.09
C ILE A 588 -66.45 -15.58 -51.59
N LYS A 589 -67.11 -14.41 -51.68
CA LYS A 589 -68.37 -14.26 -52.44
C LYS A 589 -68.78 -12.80 -52.69
N LYS A 590 -68.83 -12.49 -53.99
CA LYS A 590 -69.50 -11.41 -54.74
C LYS A 590 -68.97 -9.99 -54.60
#